data_AF-A0A4V1UVP9-F1
#
_entry.id   AF-A0A4V1UVP9-F1
#
_cell.length_a   1.000
_cell.length_b   1.000
_cell.length_c   1.000
_cell.angle_alpha   90.00
_cell.angle_beta   90.00
_cell.angle_gamma   90.00
#
_symmetry.space_group_name_H-M   'P 1'
#
loop_
_entity.id
_entity.type
_entity.pdbx_description
1 polymer ?
#
loop_
_entity_poly.entity_id
_entity_poly.type
_entity_poly.pdbx_seq_one_letter_code
_entity_poly.pdbx_strand_id
1 'polypeptide(L)'
;MAGFKLKTRKAAAKRFRKATGTGQIVRSKGAHGHFLAKRGQKARLSQGTTMVHESNFEQVNRLVPSLGAKRKRSQAIKNAIRRRAAAAAAALGLTKPQAE
;
A
#
# COMPACT_ATOMS: atom_id res chain seq x y z
N MET A 1 -31.15 -20.17 -11.31
CA MET A 1 -30.55 -19.00 -11.99
C MET A 1 -29.17 -18.72 -11.41
N ALA A 2 -28.12 -18.64 -12.22
CA ALA A 2 -26.80 -18.25 -11.73
C ALA A 2 -26.76 -16.73 -11.51
N GLY A 3 -26.55 -16.30 -10.26
CA GLY A 3 -26.45 -14.88 -9.91
C GLY A 3 -25.20 -14.22 -10.50
N PHE A 4 -25.24 -12.90 -10.71
CA PHE A 4 -24.10 -12.13 -11.23
C PHE A 4 -22.91 -12.17 -10.26
N LYS A 5 -21.78 -12.69 -10.73
CA LYS A 5 -20.51 -12.73 -9.99
C LYS A 5 -19.56 -11.63 -10.49
N LEU A 6 -19.00 -10.86 -9.55
CA LEU A 6 -17.95 -9.88 -9.85
C LEU A 6 -16.73 -10.56 -10.49
N LYS A 7 -16.39 -10.15 -11.71
CA LYS A 7 -15.24 -10.66 -12.44
C LYS A 7 -14.03 -9.73 -12.28
N THR A 8 -12.85 -10.34 -12.12
CA THR A 8 -11.57 -9.63 -12.06
C THR A 8 -11.15 -9.13 -13.44
N ARG A 9 -10.70 -7.87 -13.55
CA ARG A 9 -10.03 -7.37 -14.76
C ARG A 9 -8.64 -7.99 -14.88
N LYS A 10 -8.47 -8.94 -15.80
CA LYS A 10 -7.21 -9.70 -15.97
C LYS A 10 -6.01 -8.81 -16.31
N ALA A 11 -6.20 -7.74 -17.07
CA ALA A 11 -5.15 -6.77 -17.37
C ALA A 11 -4.61 -6.10 -16.09
N ALA A 12 -5.49 -5.73 -15.15
CA ALA A 12 -5.10 -5.16 -13.86
C ALA A 12 -4.40 -6.21 -12.99
N ALA A 13 -4.91 -7.44 -12.96
CA ALA A 13 -4.31 -8.53 -12.19
C ALA A 13 -2.88 -8.91 -12.66
N LYS A 14 -2.57 -8.71 -13.95
CA LYS A 14 -1.19 -8.89 -14.48
C LYS A 14 -0.23 -7.79 -14.01
N ARG A 15 -0.73 -6.58 -13.75
CA ARG A 15 0.08 -5.38 -13.44
C ARG A 15 0.19 -5.11 -11.94
N PHE A 16 -0.86 -5.40 -11.17
CA PHE A 16 -0.94 -5.16 -9.74
C PHE A 16 -0.94 -6.47 -8.98
N ARG A 17 -0.02 -6.61 -8.03
CA ARG A 17 0.14 -7.83 -7.22
C ARG A 17 0.07 -7.50 -5.74
N LYS A 18 -0.43 -8.44 -4.95
CA LYS A 18 -0.28 -8.45 -3.49
C LYS A 18 1.12 -8.98 -3.24
N ALA A 19 2.04 -8.15 -2.78
CA ALA A 19 3.43 -8.59 -2.64
C ALA A 19 3.94 -8.59 -1.21
N THR A 20 3.39 -7.77 -0.32
CA THR A 20 3.88 -7.73 1.07
C THR A 20 3.05 -8.65 1.96
N GLY A 21 3.68 -9.26 2.97
CA GLY A 21 2.97 -9.98 4.03
C GLY A 21 1.94 -9.11 4.76
N THR A 22 2.12 -7.78 4.72
CA THR A 22 1.17 -6.78 5.23
C THR A 22 -0.03 -6.52 4.32
N GLY A 23 -0.07 -7.12 3.13
CA GLY A 23 -1.19 -7.05 2.19
C GLY A 23 -1.24 -5.79 1.32
N GLN A 24 -0.10 -5.16 1.06
CA GLN A 24 -0.02 -3.95 0.23
C GLN A 24 0.10 -4.29 -1.26
N ILE A 25 -0.38 -3.37 -2.09
CA ILE A 25 -0.36 -3.50 -3.55
C ILE A 25 0.94 -2.91 -4.10
N VAL A 26 1.64 -3.69 -4.93
CA VAL A 26 2.82 -3.25 -5.67
C VAL A 26 2.57 -3.22 -7.17
N ARG A 27 3.37 -2.40 -7.85
CA ARG A 27 3.44 -2.28 -9.30
C ARG A 27 4.88 -2.14 -9.76
N SER A 28 5.16 -2.43 -11.02
CA SER A 28 6.43 -2.02 -11.65
C SER A 28 6.46 -0.50 -11.84
N LYS A 29 7.64 0.10 -11.78
CA LYS A 29 7.83 1.49 -12.20
C LYS A 29 7.71 1.59 -13.73
N GLY A 30 7.23 2.75 -14.18
CA GLY A 30 7.02 3.01 -15.61
C GLY A 30 8.28 3.52 -16.27
N ALA A 31 8.24 3.61 -17.61
CA ALA A 31 9.28 4.21 -18.43
C ALA A 31 10.63 3.46 -18.44
N HIS A 32 10.70 2.25 -17.91
CA HIS A 32 11.84 1.37 -18.10
C HIS A 32 11.63 0.46 -19.33
N GLY A 33 12.62 0.36 -20.23
CA GLY A 33 12.56 -0.52 -21.39
C GLY A 33 13.42 -0.05 -22.57
N HIS A 34 13.09 1.10 -23.17
CA HIS A 34 13.76 1.63 -24.36
C HIS A 34 14.22 3.08 -24.13
N PHE A 35 15.31 3.49 -24.79
CA PHE A 35 16.03 4.75 -24.56
C PHE A 35 16.70 4.89 -23.19
N LEU A 36 17.23 3.79 -22.64
CA LEU A 36 17.98 3.82 -21.39
C LEU A 36 19.30 4.60 -21.54
N ALA A 37 20.00 4.42 -22.68
CA ALA A 37 21.26 5.11 -22.98
C ALA A 37 21.11 6.64 -22.95
N LYS A 38 20.05 7.19 -23.56
CA LYS A 38 19.77 8.64 -23.58
C LYS A 38 19.52 9.23 -22.18
N ARG A 39 19.00 8.43 -21.25
CA ARG A 39 18.65 8.88 -19.89
C ARG A 39 19.79 8.79 -18.89
N GLY A 40 20.89 8.11 -19.25
CA GLY A 40 22.08 7.95 -18.40
C GLY A 40 21.74 7.37 -17.02
N GLN A 41 22.40 7.87 -15.97
CA GLN A 41 22.24 7.37 -14.60
C GLN A 41 20.80 7.49 -14.06
N LYS A 42 20.02 8.47 -14.53
CA LYS A 42 18.63 8.68 -14.10
C LYS A 42 17.71 7.52 -14.49
N ALA A 43 18.09 6.68 -15.47
CA ALA A 43 17.35 5.49 -15.82
C ALA A 43 17.19 4.50 -14.63
N ARG A 44 18.17 4.48 -13.70
CA ARG A 44 18.14 3.62 -12.52
C ARG A 44 16.94 3.89 -11.60
N LEU A 45 16.45 5.13 -11.57
CA LEU A 45 15.29 5.50 -10.75
C LEU A 45 13.99 4.84 -11.20
N SER A 46 13.91 4.48 -12.50
CA SER A 46 12.76 3.83 -13.11
C SER A 46 12.80 2.30 -12.97
N GLN A 47 13.85 1.74 -12.36
CA GLN A 47 13.98 0.31 -12.13
C GLN A 47 13.19 -0.16 -10.91
N GLY A 48 12.75 -1.41 -10.99
CA GLY A 48 12.17 -2.16 -9.88
C GLY A 48 10.68 -1.90 -9.62
N THR A 49 10.22 -2.37 -8.47
CA THR A 49 8.83 -2.27 -8.04
C THR A 49 8.65 -1.10 -7.08
N THR A 50 7.44 -0.58 -7.04
CA THR A 50 7.03 0.46 -6.11
C THR A 50 5.62 0.20 -5.62
N MET A 51 5.28 0.85 -4.51
CA MET A 51 3.93 0.79 -3.96
C MET A 51 2.96 1.63 -4.79
N VAL A 52 1.69 1.21 -4.79
CA VAL A 52 0.62 2.05 -5.33
C VAL A 52 0.39 3.25 -4.39
N HIS A 53 0.21 4.43 -4.98
CA HIS A 53 -0.11 5.65 -4.25
C HIS A 53 -1.49 5.54 -3.58
N GLU A 54 -1.69 6.24 -2.46
CA GLU A 54 -2.90 6.14 -1.65
C GLU A 54 -4.18 6.49 -2.43
N SER A 55 -4.13 7.53 -3.27
CA SER A 55 -5.24 7.97 -4.12
C SER A 55 -5.76 6.88 -5.07
N ASN A 56 -4.86 6.03 -5.56
CA ASN A 56 -5.18 5.02 -6.58
C ASN A 56 -5.54 3.67 -5.97
N PHE A 57 -5.40 3.53 -4.65
CA PHE A 57 -5.61 2.25 -3.96
C PHE A 57 -7.02 1.73 -4.14
N GLU A 58 -8.03 2.59 -3.98
CA GLU A 58 -9.44 2.19 -4.11
C GLU A 58 -9.78 1.72 -5.53
N GLN A 59 -9.31 2.47 -6.53
CA GLN A 59 -9.55 2.13 -7.92
C GLN A 59 -8.98 0.74 -8.25
N VAL A 60 -7.74 0.47 -7.83
CA VAL A 60 -7.11 -0.85 -8.06
C VAL A 60 -7.83 -1.97 -7.31
N ASN A 61 -8.25 -1.73 -6.06
CA ASN A 61 -8.95 -2.74 -5.27
C ASN A 61 -10.31 -3.11 -5.88
N ARG A 62 -11.04 -2.14 -6.45
CA ARG A 62 -12.30 -2.39 -7.18
C ARG A 62 -12.07 -3.17 -8.48
N LEU A 63 -10.94 -2.96 -9.15
CA LEU A 63 -10.59 -3.66 -10.41
C LEU A 63 -10.19 -5.12 -10.21
N VAL A 64 -9.61 -5.44 -9.05
CA VAL A 64 -9.17 -6.79 -8.71
C VAL A 64 -9.76 -7.21 -7.35
N PRO A 65 -11.03 -7.64 -7.31
CA PRO A 65 -11.67 -8.07 -6.06
C PRO A 65 -10.93 -9.23 -5.37
N SER A 66 -10.27 -10.10 -6.15
CA SER A 66 -9.50 -11.25 -5.63
C SER A 66 -8.20 -10.88 -4.90
N LEU A 67 -7.81 -9.60 -4.87
CA LEU A 67 -6.51 -9.17 -4.35
C LEU A 67 -6.51 -9.03 -2.81
N GLY A 68 -7.66 -8.78 -2.18
CA GLY A 68 -7.80 -8.71 -0.71
C GLY A 68 -6.73 -7.83 -0.04
N ALA A 69 -6.47 -6.65 -0.60
CA ALA A 69 -5.37 -5.78 -0.19
C ALA A 69 -5.78 -4.80 0.93
N LYS A 70 -4.82 -4.43 1.78
CA LYS A 70 -5.00 -3.47 2.89
C LYS A 70 -4.30 -2.16 2.59
N ARG A 71 -4.96 -1.04 2.90
CA ARG A 71 -4.42 0.32 2.71
C ARG A 71 -3.35 0.61 3.77
N LYS A 72 -2.24 1.27 3.42
CA LYS A 72 -1.35 1.86 4.45
C LYS A 72 -2.13 2.99 5.12
N ARG A 73 -2.16 3.01 6.47
CA ARG A 73 -2.57 4.23 7.20
C ARG A 73 -1.45 5.26 7.10
N SER A 74 -1.80 6.53 6.89
CA SER A 74 -0.82 7.62 6.88
C SER A 74 -0.08 7.70 8.23
N GLN A 75 1.17 8.17 8.22
CA GLN A 75 1.98 8.27 9.43
C GLN A 75 1.31 9.18 10.48
N ALA A 76 0.59 10.22 10.03
CA ALA A 76 -0.22 11.10 10.87
C ALA A 76 -1.36 10.35 11.57
N ILE A 77 -2.12 9.51 10.84
CA ILE A 77 -3.19 8.69 11.43
C ILE A 77 -2.62 7.67 12.44
N LYS A 78 -1.47 7.05 12.11
CA LYS A 78 -0.79 6.14 13.04
C LYS A 78 -0.39 6.86 14.33
N ASN A 79 0.16 8.06 14.22
CA ASN A 79 0.58 8.87 15.37
C ASN A 79 -0.64 9.34 16.19
N ALA A 80 -1.75 9.72 15.55
CA ALA A 80 -2.99 10.10 16.22
C ALA A 80 -3.58 8.92 17.02
N ILE A 81 -3.62 7.72 16.43
CA ILE A 81 -4.08 6.50 17.13
C ILE A 81 -3.15 6.18 18.30
N ARG A 82 -1.83 6.29 18.12
CA ARG A 82 -0.85 6.06 19.19
C ARG A 82 -1.02 7.06 20.33
N ARG A 83 -1.20 8.36 20.03
CA ARG A 83 -1.47 9.41 21.02
C ARG A 83 -2.76 9.15 21.78
N ARG A 84 -3.84 8.78 21.07
CA ARG A 84 -5.14 8.47 21.69
C ARG A 84 -5.05 7.23 22.59
N ALA A 85 -4.33 6.19 22.16
CA ALA A 85 -4.07 5.01 22.96
C ALA A 85 -3.20 5.31 24.19
N ALA A 86 -2.18 6.17 24.05
CA ALA A 86 -1.34 6.60 25.18
C ALA A 86 -2.12 7.46 26.18
N ALA A 87 -2.96 8.39 25.70
CA ALA A 87 -3.85 9.18 26.55
C ALA A 87 -4.87 8.31 27.28
N ALA A 88 -5.44 7.31 26.60
CA ALA A 88 -6.33 6.33 27.23
C ALA A 88 -5.60 5.47 28.27
N ALA A 89 -4.36 5.04 28.00
CA ALA A 89 -3.54 4.30 28.97
C ALA A 89 -3.16 5.15 30.19
N ALA A 90 -2.90 6.44 30.00
CA ALA A 90 -2.66 7.40 31.08
C ALA A 90 -3.92 7.65 31.92
N ALA A 91 -5.10 7.77 31.27
CA ALA A 91 -6.38 7.89 31.96
C ALA A 91 -6.74 6.63 32.78
N LEU A 92 -6.23 5.46 32.37
CA LEU A 92 -6.38 4.19 33.09
C LEU A 92 -5.25 3.93 34.11
N GLY A 93 -4.28 4.85 34.27
CA GLY A 93 -3.18 4.71 35.23
C GLY A 93 -2.16 3.60 34.93
N LEU A 94 -2.14 3.07 33.70
CA LEU A 94 -1.30 1.92 33.29
C LEU A 94 0.11 2.32 32.80
N THR A 95 0.54 3.57 33.01
CA THR A 95 1.85 4.06 32.55
C THR A 95 2.94 3.61 33.50
N LYS A 96 3.94 2.86 33.00
CA LYS A 96 5.10 2.40 33.79
C LYS A 96 5.73 3.59 34.56
N PRO A 97 5.99 3.44 35.87
CA PRO A 97 6.77 4.42 36.60
C PRO A 97 8.14 4.53 35.93
N GLN A 98 8.58 5.76 35.67
CA GLN A 98 9.93 6.00 35.16
C GLN A 98 10.90 5.57 36.25
N ALA A 99 11.79 4.63 35.91
CA ALA A 99 12.89 4.25 36.79
C ALA A 99 13.92 5.39 36.78
N GLU A 100 14.26 5.89 37.97
CA GLU A 100 15.42 6.74 38.24
C GLU A 100 16.74 6.03 37.85
#